data_AF-A0A9P1KEH0-F1
#
_entry.id   AF-A0A9P1KEH0-F1
#
_cell.length_a   1.000
_cell.length_b   1.000
_cell.length_c   1.000
_cell.angle_alpha   90.00
_cell.angle_beta   90.00
_cell.angle_gamma   90.00
#
_symmetry.space_group_name_H-M   'P 1'
#
loop_
_entity.id
_entity.type
_entity.pdbx_description
1 polymer ?
#
loop_
_entity_poly.entity_id
_entity_poly.type
_entity_poly.pdbx_seq_one_letter_code
_entity_poly.pdbx_strand_id
1 'polypeptide(L)'
;MTWGRIIDSKLTLRHQAEITGTTVVDVTEEYTSKTCTHCGHVHSQLGGSKVFRCPECGFTLPRDWNGAFGIFLKALRDTASVTLTGNSAIVALSGNSRINVA
;
A
#
# COMPACT_ATOMS: atom_id res chain seq x y z
N MET A 1 11.47 18.41 -3.25
CA MET A 1 10.48 17.78 -4.15
C MET A 1 9.62 18.89 -4.72
N THR A 2 9.67 19.16 -6.02
CA THR A 2 8.84 20.20 -6.66
C THR A 2 7.52 19.59 -7.11
N TRP A 3 6.43 20.34 -6.93
CA TRP A 3 5.05 19.87 -7.16
C TRP A 3 4.82 19.33 -8.58
N GLY A 4 5.48 19.92 -9.59
CA GLY A 4 5.41 19.46 -10.98
C GLY A 4 5.90 18.02 -11.20
N ARG A 5 7.00 17.60 -10.53
CA ARG A 5 7.54 16.24 -10.70
C ARG A 5 6.57 15.15 -10.22
N ILE A 6 5.77 15.46 -9.21
CA ILE A 6 4.78 14.52 -8.65
C ILE A 6 3.61 14.36 -9.62
N ILE A 7 3.13 15.47 -10.20
CA ILE A 7 2.03 15.45 -11.18
C ILE A 7 2.43 14.70 -12.44
N ASP A 8 3.61 15.01 -12.98
CA ASP A 8 4.12 14.38 -14.21
C ASP A 8 4.22 12.86 -14.02
N SER A 9 4.78 12.42 -12.88
CA SER A 9 4.89 10.99 -12.55
C SER A 9 3.52 10.30 -12.47
N LYS A 10 2.53 10.93 -11.82
CA LYS A 10 1.16 10.38 -11.72
C LYS A 10 0.49 10.27 -13.08
N LEU A 11 0.65 11.29 -13.94
CA LEU A 11 0.08 11.30 -15.28
C LEU A 11 0.70 10.21 -16.16
N THR A 12 2.02 10.06 -16.12
CA THR A 12 2.73 9.00 -16.85
C THR A 12 2.26 7.61 -16.41
N LEU A 13 2.13 7.37 -15.10
CA LEU A 13 1.67 6.08 -14.58
C LEU A 13 0.23 5.76 -15.04
N ARG A 14 -0.67 6.72 -15.02
CA ARG A 14 -2.06 6.54 -15.49
C ARG A 14 -2.11 6.23 -16.99
N HIS A 15 -1.31 6.93 -17.79
CA HIS A 15 -1.24 6.69 -19.22
C HIS A 15 -0.71 5.28 -19.56
N GLN A 16 0.35 4.84 -18.87
CA GLN A 16 0.88 3.48 -19.06
C GLN A 16 -0.10 2.41 -18.57
N ALA A 17 -0.86 2.69 -17.51
CA ALA A 17 -1.88 1.80 -16.99
C ALA A 17 -3.03 1.60 -17.99
N GLU A 18 -3.46 2.65 -18.67
CA GLU A 18 -4.46 2.59 -19.74
C GLU A 18 -3.99 1.71 -20.91
N ILE A 19 -2.73 1.86 -21.32
CA ILE A 19 -2.13 1.04 -22.41
C ILE A 19 -2.04 -0.44 -22.02
N THR A 20 -1.68 -0.73 -20.77
CA THR A 20 -1.40 -2.10 -20.30
C THR A 20 -2.61 -2.80 -19.69
N GLY A 21 -3.74 -2.11 -19.52
CA GLY A 21 -4.90 -2.63 -18.79
C GLY A 21 -4.64 -2.82 -17.29
N THR A 22 -3.65 -2.12 -16.73
CA THR A 22 -3.30 -2.19 -15.30
C THR A 22 -4.16 -1.20 -14.51
N THR A 23 -4.50 -1.51 -13.27
CA THR A 23 -5.20 -0.58 -12.37
C THR A 23 -4.19 0.23 -11.56
N VAL A 24 -4.29 1.56 -11.60
CA VAL A 24 -3.52 2.48 -10.75
C VAL A 24 -4.43 3.04 -9.67
N VAL A 25 -4.02 2.85 -8.41
CA VAL A 25 -4.74 3.34 -7.22
C VAL A 25 -3.91 4.45 -6.60
N ASP A 26 -4.50 5.63 -6.44
CA ASP A 26 -3.86 6.76 -5.76
C ASP A 26 -4.09 6.60 -4.25
N VAL A 27 -3.01 6.49 -3.47
CA VAL A 27 -3.04 6.23 -2.03
C VAL A 27 -2.26 7.32 -1.31
N THR A 28 -2.84 7.88 -0.25
CA THR A 28 -2.17 8.94 0.50
C THR A 28 -1.05 8.37 1.38
N GLU A 29 0.10 9.06 1.43
CA GLU A 29 1.34 8.57 2.05
C GLU A 29 1.42 8.75 3.57
N GLU A 30 0.34 9.15 4.25
CA GLU A 30 0.45 9.47 5.67
C GLU A 30 0.84 8.24 6.51
N TYR A 31 1.83 8.44 7.40
CA TYR A 31 2.29 7.49 8.43
C TYR A 31 2.86 6.14 7.95
N THR A 32 2.95 5.88 6.64
CA THR A 32 3.40 4.58 6.10
C THR A 32 4.86 4.24 6.41
N SER A 33 5.71 5.26 6.59
CA SER A 33 7.12 5.07 6.94
C SER A 33 7.36 4.83 8.43
N LYS A 34 6.39 5.14 9.31
CA LYS A 34 6.52 5.02 10.77
C LYS A 34 5.79 3.81 11.34
N THR A 35 4.76 3.32 10.66
CA THR A 35 3.96 2.18 11.12
C THR A 35 4.64 0.86 10.73
N CYS A 36 4.83 -0.03 11.69
CA CYS A 36 5.32 -1.38 11.44
C CYS A 36 4.27 -2.17 10.65
N THR A 37 4.64 -2.69 9.49
CA THR A 37 3.74 -3.50 8.64
C THR A 37 3.45 -4.89 9.20
N HIS A 38 4.19 -5.33 10.22
CA HIS A 38 4.01 -6.64 10.86
C HIS A 38 3.03 -6.58 12.05
N CYS A 39 3.21 -5.61 12.97
CA CYS A 39 2.41 -5.54 14.21
C CYS A 39 1.53 -4.29 14.31
N GLY A 40 1.63 -3.33 13.40
CA GLY A 40 0.86 -2.08 13.44
C GLY A 40 1.40 -1.00 14.39
N HIS A 41 2.51 -1.25 15.09
CA HIS A 41 3.12 -0.25 16.00
C HIS A 41 3.60 1.00 15.25
N VAL A 42 3.23 2.19 15.73
CA VAL A 42 3.70 3.45 15.15
C VAL A 42 4.96 3.92 15.86
N HIS A 43 6.09 3.86 15.16
CA HIS A 43 7.37 4.35 15.65
C HIS A 43 7.41 5.88 15.60
N SER A 44 7.05 6.55 16.70
CA SER A 44 6.97 8.01 16.80
C SER A 44 8.32 8.73 16.56
N GLN A 45 9.43 8.15 17.01
CA GLN A 45 10.78 8.73 16.95
C GLN A 45 11.65 8.17 15.81
N LEU A 46 11.05 7.76 14.69
CA LEU A 46 11.82 7.20 13.59
C LEU A 46 12.63 8.31 12.91
N GLY A 47 13.91 8.43 13.26
CA GLY A 47 14.85 9.43 12.71
C GLY A 47 15.19 9.19 11.23
N GLY A 48 16.45 9.39 10.82
CA GLY A 48 16.90 9.21 9.42
C GLY A 48 17.38 7.80 9.03
N SER A 49 17.26 6.79 9.89
CA SER A 49 17.81 5.43 9.67
C SER A 49 17.23 4.71 8.45
N LYS A 50 18.07 4.24 7.52
CA LYS A 50 17.64 3.44 6.35
C LYS A 50 16.97 2.10 6.71
N VAL A 51 17.19 1.61 7.93
CA VAL A 51 16.60 0.38 8.44
C VAL A 51 15.52 0.73 9.46
N PHE A 52 14.32 0.20 9.25
CA PHE A 52 13.24 0.22 10.22
C PHE A 52 13.39 -0.96 11.17
N ARG A 53 13.40 -0.69 12.48
CA ARG A 53 13.36 -1.71 13.52
C ARG A 53 12.20 -1.40 14.44
N CYS A 54 11.24 -2.32 14.52
CA CYS A 54 10.09 -2.14 15.40
C CYS A 54 10.54 -2.26 16.87
N PRO A 55 10.20 -1.30 17.75
CA PRO A 55 10.50 -1.40 19.18
C PRO A 55 9.60 -2.39 19.90
N GLU A 56 8.42 -2.71 19.34
CA GLU A 56 7.44 -3.61 19.97
C GLU A 56 7.69 -5.08 19.60
N CYS A 57 7.74 -5.41 18.31
CA CYS A 57 7.90 -6.80 17.85
C CYS A 57 9.32 -7.17 17.41
N GLY A 58 10.27 -6.22 17.39
CA GLY A 58 11.65 -6.45 16.95
C GLY A 58 11.81 -6.65 15.43
N PHE A 59 10.72 -6.65 14.66
CA PHE A 59 10.76 -6.82 13.20
C PHE A 59 11.64 -5.77 12.54
N THR A 60 12.53 -6.22 11.66
CA THR A 60 13.55 -5.38 11.03
C THR A 60 13.49 -5.54 9.52
N LEU A 61 13.38 -4.43 8.81
CA LEU A 61 13.35 -4.38 7.35
C LEU A 61 13.87 -3.03 6.85
N PRO A 62 14.25 -2.90 5.56
CA PRO A 62 14.58 -1.59 5.01
C PRO A 62 13.36 -0.65 5.07
N ARG A 63 13.59 0.63 5.34
CA ARG A 63 12.53 1.63 5.52
C ARG A 63 11.66 1.78 4.27
N ASP A 64 12.25 1.77 3.09
CA ASP A 64 11.52 1.94 1.83
C ASP A 64 10.57 0.76 1.59
N TRP A 65 11.00 -0.45 1.96
CA TRP A 65 10.15 -1.64 1.91
C TRP A 65 8.99 -1.54 2.91
N ASN A 66 9.25 -1.07 4.13
CA ASN A 66 8.18 -0.83 5.11
C ASN A 66 7.15 0.19 4.60
N GLY A 67 7.63 1.30 4.03
CA GLY A 67 6.78 2.31 3.41
C GLY A 67 5.94 1.73 2.27
N ALA A 68 6.56 0.98 1.35
CA ALA A 68 5.89 0.34 0.23
C ALA A 68 4.81 -0.66 0.69
N PHE A 69 5.10 -1.51 1.68
CA PHE A 69 4.11 -2.42 2.26
C PHE A 69 2.98 -1.67 2.96
N GLY A 70 3.28 -0.55 3.63
CA GLY A 70 2.26 0.30 4.25
C GLY A 70 1.27 0.86 3.21
N ILE A 71 1.80 1.35 2.08
CA ILE A 71 0.97 1.83 0.95
C ILE A 71 0.15 0.69 0.36
N PHE A 72 0.75 -0.49 0.17
CA PHE A 72 0.07 -1.66 -0.36
C PHE A 72 -1.10 -2.12 0.55
N LEU A 73 -0.87 -2.22 1.85
CA LEU A 73 -1.91 -2.59 2.82
C LEU A 73 -3.06 -1.58 2.84
N LYS A 74 -2.75 -0.29 2.71
CA LYS A 74 -3.76 0.77 2.60
C LYS A 74 -4.55 0.67 1.30
N ALA A 75 -3.87 0.43 0.17
CA ALA A 75 -4.53 0.19 -1.11
C ALA A 75 -5.49 -1.01 -1.04
N LEU A 76 -5.07 -2.12 -0.42
CA LEU A 76 -5.92 -3.29 -0.22
C LEU A 76 -7.13 -2.97 0.64
N ARG A 77 -6.94 -2.25 1.75
CA ARG A 77 -8.04 -1.82 2.61
C ARG A 77 -9.07 -0.96 1.85
N ASP A 78 -8.59 -0.05 1.01
CA ASP A 78 -9.44 0.91 0.31
C ASP A 78 -10.13 0.29 -0.93
N THR A 79 -9.58 -0.79 -1.49
CA THR A 79 -10.09 -1.45 -2.71
C THR A 79 -10.83 -2.76 -2.47
N ALA A 80 -10.63 -3.40 -1.31
CA ALA A 80 -11.29 -4.67 -0.99
C ALA A 80 -12.68 -4.45 -0.38
N SER A 81 -13.69 -5.14 -0.92
CA SER A 81 -14.95 -5.37 -0.23
C SER A 81 -14.83 -6.64 0.61
N VAL A 82 -15.09 -6.51 1.91
CA VAL A 82 -15.09 -7.65 2.83
C VAL A 82 -16.54 -7.99 3.17
N THR A 83 -16.98 -9.19 2.78
CA THR A 83 -18.28 -9.74 3.19
C THR A 83 -18.06 -10.78 4.27
N LEU A 84 -18.66 -10.56 5.44
CA LEU A 84 -18.59 -11.48 6.57
C LEU A 84 -19.77 -12.46 6.49
N THR A 85 -19.48 -13.75 6.49
CA THR A 85 -20.47 -14.84 6.54
C THR A 85 -20.16 -15.72 7.74
N GLY A 86 -20.77 -15.38 8.89
CA GLY A 86 -20.48 -16.06 10.16
C GLY A 86 -19.01 -15.91 10.56
N ASN A 87 -18.29 -17.03 10.69
CA ASN A 87 -16.85 -17.07 11.03
C ASN A 87 -15.92 -16.91 9.81
N SER A 88 -16.46 -16.74 8.60
CA SER A 88 -15.70 -16.62 7.36
C SER A 88 -15.74 -15.19 6.83
N ALA A 89 -14.58 -14.67 6.41
CA ALA A 89 -14.48 -13.41 5.70
C ALA A 89 -14.16 -13.67 4.23
N ILE A 90 -15.06 -13.25 3.33
CA ILE A 90 -14.82 -13.24 1.89
C ILE A 90 -14.26 -11.87 1.54
N VAL A 91 -13.04 -11.83 0.99
CA VAL A 91 -12.39 -10.58 0.56
C VAL A 91 -12.42 -10.56 -0.97
N ALA A 92 -13.24 -9.67 -1.54
CA ALA A 92 -13.30 -9.44 -2.97
C ALA A 92 -12.62 -8.12 -3.31
N LEU A 93 -11.74 -8.11 -4.32
CA LEU A 93 -11.13 -6.87 -4.81
C LEU A 93 -12.07 -6.26 -5.85
N SER A 94 -12.49 -5.01 -5.61
CA SER A 94 -13.33 -4.24 -6.53
C SER A 94 -12.54 -3.90 -7.79
N GLY A 95 -12.44 -4.86 -8.72
CA GLY A 95 -11.69 -4.68 -9.97
C GLY A 95 -11.31 -5.97 -10.68
N ASN A 96 -11.40 -7.13 -10.03
CA ASN A 96 -11.10 -8.41 -10.69
C ASN A 96 -12.33 -8.97 -11.43
N SER A 97 -12.82 -8.24 -12.43
CA SER A 97 -13.54 -8.84 -13.55
C SER A 97 -12.54 -9.57 -14.44
N ARG A 98 -11.82 -10.57 -13.89
CA ARG A 98 -11.26 -11.62 -14.74
C ARG A 98 -12.44 -12.49 -15.11
N ILE A 99 -13.02 -12.19 -16.27
CA ILE A 99 -13.70 -13.15 -17.13
C ILE A 99 -13.11 -14.54 -16.88
N ASN A 100 -13.98 -15.48 -16.48
CA ASN A 100 -13.70 -16.91 -16.50
C ASN A 100 -12.89 -17.24 -17.76
N VAL A 101 -11.63 -17.61 -17.60
CA VAL A 101 -10.98 -18.44 -18.60
C VAL A 101 -11.38 -19.85 -18.21
N ALA A 102 -12.25 -20.41 -19.06
CA ALA A 102 -12.77 -21.77 -19.01
C ALA A 102 -11.64 -22.82 -18.99
#